data_AF-A0A8R1EE64-F1
#
_entry.id   AF-A0A8R1EE64-F1
#
_cell.length_a   1.000
_cell.length_b   1.000
_cell.length_c   1.000
_cell.angle_alpha   90.00
_cell.angle_beta   90.00
_cell.angle_gamma   90.00
#
_symmetry.space_group_name_H-M   'P 1'
#
loop_
_entity.id
_entity.type
_entity.pdbx_description
1 polymer ?
#
loop_
_entity_poly.entity_id
_entity_poly.type
_entity_poly.pdbx_seq_one_letter_code
_entity_poly.pdbx_strand_id
1 'polypeptide(L)' 'MQIFFGIVYYQRLRHMIADKFQVRATGPIDPITHQPVKGRKKGGGIRFGEMERDAIIAHGTSFVLQ' A
#
# COMPACT_ATOMS: atom_id res chain seq x y z
N MET A 1 36.15 -1.83 27.02
CA MET A 1 35.10 -1.25 26.15
C MET A 1 34.25 -0.33 26.99
N GLN A 2 34.25 0.98 26.71
CA GLN A 2 33.39 1.94 27.42
C GLN A 2 32.23 2.30 26.49
N ILE A 3 31.01 1.97 26.89
CA ILE A 3 29.80 2.33 26.15
C ILE A 3 29.32 3.66 26.72
N PHE A 4 29.12 4.65 25.85
CA PHE A 4 28.56 5.96 26.23
C PHE A 4 27.04 5.83 26.37
N PHE A 5 26.52 6.26 27.52
CA PHE A 5 25.08 6.31 27.81
C PHE A 5 24.68 7.72 28.22
N GLY A 6 23.44 8.09 27.91
CA GLY A 6 22.87 9.40 28.26
C GLY A 6 21.34 9.38 28.19
N ILE A 7 20.71 10.39 28.79
CA ILE A 7 19.25 10.54 28.79
C ILE A 7 18.85 11.25 27.50
N VAL A 8 17.97 10.64 26.71
CA VAL A 8 17.39 11.23 25.50
C VAL A 8 15.87 11.18 25.62
N TYR A 9 15.22 12.33 25.45
CA TYR A 9 13.77 12.41 25.41
C TYR A 9 13.25 12.05 24.03
N TYR A 10 12.40 11.03 23.95
CA TYR A 10 11.73 10.62 22.72
C TYR A 10 10.28 11.09 22.70
N GLN A 11 9.81 11.48 21.53
CA GLN A 11 8.41 11.79 21.27
C GLN A 11 7.82 10.76 20.31
N ARG A 12 6.65 10.21 20.64
CA ARG A 12 5.95 9.28 19.77
C ARG A 12 5.06 10.03 18.78
N LEU A 13 5.22 9.73 17.49
CA LEU A 13 4.35 10.27 16.44
C LEU A 13 3.03 9.50 16.32
N ARG A 14 1.99 10.16 15.80
CA ARG A 14 0.64 9.58 15.64
C ARG A 14 0.53 8.52 14.55
N HIS A 15 1.54 8.38 13.68
CA HIS A 15 1.48 7.49 12.53
C HIS A 15 1.78 6.04 12.92
N MET A 16 0.76 5.36 13.42
CA MET A 16 0.86 3.94 13.80
C MET A 16 0.70 3.03 12.58
N ILE A 17 1.40 1.90 12.59
CA ILE A 17 1.33 0.87 11.52
C ILE A 17 -0.09 0.30 11.41
N ALA A 18 -0.76 0.09 12.55
CA ALA A 18 -2.14 -0.40 12.60
C ALA A 18 -3.10 0.48 11.76
N ASP A 19 -2.84 1.79 11.70
CA ASP A 19 -3.64 2.73 10.92
C ASP A 19 -3.31 2.72 9.42
N LYS A 20 -2.30 1.97 8.97
CA LYS A 20 -1.88 1.93 7.55
C LYS A 20 -2.02 0.56 6.90
N PHE A 21 -2.15 -0.51 7.67
CA PHE A 21 -2.32 -1.87 7.13
C PHE A 21 -3.59 -1.97 6.26
N GLN A 22 -3.47 -2.58 5.07
CA GLN A 22 -4.57 -2.82 4.12
C GLN A 22 -4.29 -4.08 3.29
N VAL A 23 -5.28 -4.97 3.20
CA VAL A 23 -5.24 -6.19 2.38
C VAL A 23 -6.62 -6.41 1.76
N ARG A 24 -6.66 -7.02 0.57
CA ARG A 24 -7.89 -7.41 -0.12
C ARG A 24 -7.66 -8.71 -0.88
N ALA A 25 -8.55 -9.68 -0.69
CA ALA A 25 -8.66 -10.87 -1.54
C ALA A 25 -9.89 -10.77 -2.45
N THR A 26 -11.08 -10.74 -1.86
CA THR A 26 -12.37 -10.46 -2.54
C THR A 26 -13.09 -9.33 -1.82
N GLY A 27 -14.08 -8.69 -2.47
CA GLY A 27 -14.78 -7.56 -1.86
C GLY A 27 -15.75 -6.86 -2.81
N PRO A 28 -16.38 -5.77 -2.37
CA PRO A 28 -17.34 -5.03 -3.16
C PRO A 28 -16.72 -4.45 -4.44
N ILE A 29 -17.57 -4.40 -5.45
CA ILE A 29 -17.28 -3.96 -6.81
C ILE A 29 -18.27 -2.84 -7.15
N ASP A 30 -17.81 -1.84 -7.87
CA ASP A 30 -18.65 -0.78 -8.41
C ASP A 30 -19.57 -1.33 -9.52
N PRO A 31 -20.90 -1.17 -9.44
CA PRO A 31 -21.83 -1.73 -10.40
C PRO A 31 -21.72 -1.14 -11.82
N ILE A 32 -21.16 0.08 -11.97
CA ILE A 32 -21.05 0.73 -13.29
C ILE A 32 -19.78 0.27 -14.01
N THR A 33 -18.65 0.31 -13.30
CA THR A 33 -17.33 0.05 -13.89
C THR A 33 -16.88 -1.40 -13.75
N HIS A 34 -17.58 -2.19 -12.92
CA HIS A 34 -17.17 -3.52 -12.50
C HIS A 34 -15.75 -3.57 -11.88
N GLN A 35 -15.26 -2.44 -11.36
CA GLN A 35 -13.95 -2.36 -10.72
C GLN A 35 -14.04 -2.42 -9.17
N PRO A 36 -12.99 -2.88 -8.49
CA PRO A 36 -12.83 -2.71 -7.05
C PRO A 36 -13.13 -1.28 -6.56
N VAL A 37 -13.99 -1.16 -5.54
CA VAL A 37 -14.27 0.15 -4.92
C VAL A 37 -13.02 0.77 -4.30
N LYS A 38 -12.99 2.10 -4.15
CA LYS A 38 -11.88 2.82 -3.50
C LYS A 38 -12.00 2.83 -1.98
N GLY A 39 -10.85 2.73 -1.31
CA GLY A 39 -10.68 3.09 0.10
C GLY A 39 -10.77 1.93 1.07
N ARG A 40 -9.86 1.90 2.05
CA ARG A 40 -9.73 0.81 3.03
C ARG A 40 -11.00 0.54 3.83
N LYS A 41 -11.70 1.59 4.28
CA LYS A 41 -12.95 1.45 5.08
C LYS A 41 -14.04 0.65 4.36
N LYS A 42 -13.99 0.60 3.02
CA LYS A 42 -14.96 -0.12 2.18
C LYS A 42 -14.43 -1.46 1.66
N GLY A 43 -13.30 -1.95 2.18
CA GLY A 43 -12.62 -3.12 1.61
C GLY A 43 -12.10 -2.86 0.19
N GLY A 44 -11.76 -1.61 -0.11
CA GLY A 44 -11.38 -1.18 -1.43
C GLY A 44 -10.03 -1.73 -1.90
N GLY A 45 -9.89 -1.83 -3.22
CA GLY A 45 -8.65 -2.25 -3.87
C GLY A 45 -7.62 -1.12 -3.96
N ILE A 46 -6.39 -1.49 -4.28
CA ILE A 46 -5.33 -0.56 -4.68
C ILE A 46 -5.45 -0.35 -6.18
N ARG A 47 -5.32 0.90 -6.63
CA ARG A 47 -5.34 1.22 -8.06
C ARG A 47 -3.96 0.91 -8.64
N PHE A 48 -3.92 0.06 -9.65
CA PHE A 48 -2.77 -0.08 -10.53
C PHE A 48 -2.84 1.03 -11.59
N GLY A 49 -1.89 1.96 -11.55
CA GLY A 49 -1.87 3.14 -12.40
C GLY A 49 -1.00 3.00 -13.64
N GLU A 50 -0.88 4.11 -14.36
CA GLU A 50 -0.08 4.17 -15.60
C GLU A 50 1.41 4.01 -15.31
N MET A 51 1.90 4.60 -14.22
CA MET A 51 3.32 4.48 -13.86
C MET A 51 3.70 3.05 -13.48
N GLU A 52 2.83 2.34 -12.76
CA GLU A 52 3.07 0.95 -12.42
C GLU A 52 3.05 0.06 -13.67
N ARG A 53 2.14 0.32 -14.61
CA ARG A 53 2.14 -0.36 -15.92
C ARG A 53 3.47 -0.13 -16.65
N ASP A 54 3.88 1.13 -16.77
CA ASP A 54 5.07 1.50 -17.53
C ASP A 54 6.34 0.92 -16.89
N ALA A 55 6.41 0.84 -15.56
CA ALA A 55 7.51 0.19 -14.85
C ALA A 55 7.61 -1.32 -15.16
N ILE A 56 6.48 -2.03 -15.25
CA ILE A 56 6.46 -3.47 -15.57
C ILE A 56 6.79 -3.70 -17.06
N ILE A 57 6.36 -2.81 -17.96
CA ILE A 57 6.75 -2.84 -19.38
C ILE A 57 8.27 -2.65 -19.50
N ALA A 58 8.84 -1.66 -18.82
CA ALA A 58 10.29 -1.40 -18.83
C ALA A 58 11.11 -2.58 -18.29
N HIS A 59 10.55 -3.33 -17.33
CA HIS A 59 11.19 -4.53 -16.81
C HIS A 59 11.14 -5.73 -17.77
N GLY A 60 10.26 -5.72 -18.78
CA GLY A 60 10.13 -6.80 -19.76
C GLY A 60 9.26 -7.98 -19.30
N THR A 61 8.54 -7.84 -18.18
CA THR A 61 7.64 -8.87 -17.64
C THR A 61 6.24 -8.79 -18.28
N SER A 62 6.17 -9.05 -19.59
CA SER A 62 4.94 -8.97 -20.37
C SER A 62 3.86 -9.96 -19.90
N PHE A 63 4.25 -11.17 -19.47
CA PHE A 63 3.32 -12.19 -18.99
C PHE A 63 2.56 -11.77 -17.72
N VAL A 64 3.14 -10.87 -16.91
CA VAL A 64 2.50 -10.38 -15.68
C VAL A 64 1.48 -9.26 -15.96
N LEU A 65 1.60 -8.59 -17.11
CA LEU A 65 0.66 -7.53 -17.53
C LEU A 65 -0.54 -8.03 -18.32
N GLN A 66 -0.46 -9.25 -18.85
CA GLN A 66 -1.48 -9.84 -19.72
C GLN A 66 -2.78 -10.12 -18.97
#